data_AF-B1YCN2-F1
#
_entry.id   AF-B1YCN2-F1
#
_cell.length_a   1.000
_cell.length_b   1.000
_cell.length_c   1.000
_cell.angle_alpha   90.00
_cell.angle_beta   90.00
_cell.angle_gamma   90.00
#
_symmetry.space_group_name_H-M   'P 1'
#
loop_
_entity.id
_entity.type
_entity.pdbx_description
1 polymer ?
#
loop_
_entity_poly.entity_id
_entity_poly.type
_entity_poly.pdbx_seq_one_letter_code
_entity_poly.pdbx_strand_id
1 'polypeptide(L)' 'MPSVRDVLGVSAVSLMRYGVRPEDDVYTAISLLERRAPHLAKLLKAVAGVGGAS' A
#
# COMPACT_ATOMS: atom_id res chain seq x y z
N MET A 1 -6.65 -10.30 4.86
CA MET A 1 -5.44 -9.45 4.93
C MET A 1 -5.89 -8.02 5.22
N PRO A 2 -5.10 -7.22 5.95
CA PRO A 2 -5.45 -5.81 6.17
C PRO A 2 -5.60 -5.10 4.81
N SER A 3 -6.57 -4.19 4.74
CA SER A 3 -6.74 -3.29 3.62
C SER A 3 -5.73 -2.16 3.69
N VAL A 4 -5.53 -1.45 2.57
CA VAL A 4 -4.73 -0.22 2.54
C VAL A 4 -5.27 0.82 3.52
N ARG A 5 -6.59 0.89 3.70
CA ARG A 5 -7.25 1.75 4.69
C ARG A 5 -6.93 1.34 6.13
N ASP A 6 -6.80 0.06 6.42
CA ASP A 6 -6.43 -0.41 7.77
C ASP A 6 -4.98 0.01 8.12
N VAL A 7 -4.10 0.14 7.12
CA VAL A 7 -2.70 0.53 7.32
C VAL A 7 -2.48 2.05 7.29
N LEU A 8 -3.11 2.75 6.35
CA LEU A 8 -2.86 4.18 6.09
C LEU A 8 -3.98 5.11 6.58
N GLY A 9 -5.11 4.56 7.02
CA GLY A 9 -6.29 5.33 7.38
C GLY A 9 -6.78 6.21 6.23
N VAL A 10 -7.07 7.48 6.54
CA VAL A 10 -7.55 8.48 5.57
C VAL A 10 -6.55 8.74 4.44
N SER A 11 -5.25 8.51 4.67
CA SER A 11 -4.20 8.76 3.69
C SER A 11 -4.25 7.80 2.49
N ALA A 12 -5.00 6.68 2.61
CA ALA A 12 -5.19 5.70 1.54
C ALA A 12 -5.73 6.32 0.24
N VAL A 13 -6.54 7.38 0.31
CA VAL A 13 -7.09 8.07 -0.87
C VAL A 13 -6.00 8.64 -1.79
N SER A 14 -4.81 8.95 -1.23
CA SER A 14 -3.66 9.44 -2.01
C SER A 14 -3.14 8.40 -3.00
N LEU A 15 -3.40 7.11 -2.76
CA LEU A 15 -2.96 6.01 -3.62
C LEU A 15 -3.92 5.73 -4.79
N MET A 16 -5.13 6.30 -4.78
CA MET A 16 -6.12 6.13 -5.84
C MET A 16 -5.61 6.59 -7.21
N ARG A 17 -4.78 7.64 -7.25
CA ARG A 17 -4.15 8.11 -8.50
C ARG A 17 -3.20 7.10 -9.14
N TYR A 18 -2.78 6.08 -8.40
CA TYR A 18 -1.96 4.98 -8.89
C TYR A 18 -2.80 3.74 -9.23
N GLY A 19 -4.11 3.78 -9.03
CA GLY A 19 -5.03 2.66 -9.27
C GLY A 19 -5.26 1.75 -8.07
N VAL A 20 -4.78 2.14 -6.87
CA VAL A 20 -5.03 1.42 -5.61
C VAL A 20 -6.29 1.97 -4.95
N ARG A 21 -7.23 1.11 -4.60
CA ARG A 21 -8.41 1.46 -3.82
C ARG A 21 -8.11 1.30 -2.32
N PRO A 22 -8.68 2.13 -1.43
CA PRO A 22 -8.50 1.98 0.02
C PRO A 22 -8.90 0.60 0.54
N GLU A 23 -9.86 -0.05 -0.11
CA GLU A 23 -10.39 -1.38 0.23
C GLU A 23 -9.54 -2.52 -0.32
N ASP A 24 -8.60 -2.25 -1.24
CA ASP A 24 -7.70 -3.27 -1.76
C ASP A 24 -6.87 -3.84 -0.60
N ASP A 25 -6.60 -5.14 -0.65
CA ASP A 25 -5.65 -5.74 0.28
C ASP A 25 -4.24 -5.19 0.01
N VAL A 26 -3.43 -5.13 1.07
CA VAL A 26 -2.08 -4.58 1.03
C VAL A 26 -1.19 -5.22 -0.03
N TYR A 27 -1.31 -6.53 -0.30
CA TYR A 27 -0.46 -7.21 -1.28
C TYR A 27 -0.85 -6.86 -2.71
N THR A 28 -2.15 -6.81 -3.01
CA THR A 28 -2.64 -6.33 -4.31
C THR A 28 -2.20 -4.89 -4.56
N ALA A 29 -2.32 -4.02 -3.57
CA ALA A 29 -1.87 -2.64 -3.65
C ALA A 29 -0.36 -2.53 -3.89
N ILE A 30 0.45 -3.33 -3.19
CA ILE A 30 1.90 -3.41 -3.40
C ILE A 30 2.22 -3.81 -4.85
N SER A 31 1.60 -4.88 -5.37
CA SER A 31 1.85 -5.35 -6.74
C SER A 31 1.48 -4.32 -7.80
N LEU A 32 0.41 -3.55 -7.59
CA LEU A 32 0.03 -2.44 -8.47
C LEU A 32 1.08 -1.31 -8.42
N LEU A 33 1.51 -0.94 -7.21
CA LEU A 33 2.49 0.12 -7.00
C LEU A 33 3.88 -0.26 -7.52
N GLU A 34 4.29 -1.52 -7.48
CA GLU A 34 5.58 -1.97 -8.03
C GLU A 34 5.74 -1.62 -9.52
N ARG A 35 4.63 -1.67 -10.28
CA ARG A 35 4.64 -1.37 -11.72
C ARG A 35 4.56 0.12 -12.04
N ARG A 36 4.00 0.94 -11.14
CA ARG A 36 3.66 2.35 -11.41
C ARG A 36 4.45 3.36 -10.57
N ALA A 37 4.72 3.02 -9.32
CA ALA A 37 5.36 3.87 -8.32
C ALA A 37 6.12 3.00 -7.29
N PRO A 38 7.28 2.41 -7.67
CA PRO A 38 7.98 1.44 -6.84
C PRO A 38 8.44 1.99 -5.47
N HIS A 39 8.65 3.31 -5.37
CA HIS A 39 8.93 3.99 -4.10
C HIS A 39 7.74 3.93 -3.13
N LEU A 40 6.50 4.01 -3.63
CA LEU A 40 5.30 3.86 -2.81
C LEU A 40 5.05 2.40 -2.43
N ALA A 41 5.39 1.44 -3.29
CA ALA A 41 5.36 0.03 -2.92
C ALA A 41 6.32 -0.25 -1.76
N LYS A 42 7.54 0.30 -1.80
CA LYS A 42 8.53 0.19 -0.71
C LYS A 42 8.02 0.82 0.58
N LEU A 43 7.42 2.01 0.50
CA LEU A 43 6.80 2.68 1.65
C LEU A 43 5.68 1.84 2.26
N LEU A 44 4.75 1.35 1.43
CA LEU A 44 3.61 0.56 1.89
C LEU A 44 4.07 -0.75 2.53
N LYS A 45 5.08 -1.42 1.97
CA LYS A 45 5.72 -2.60 2.59
C LYS A 45 6.26 -2.30 3.99
N ALA A 46 6.96 -1.17 4.15
CA ALA A 46 7.52 -0.77 5.44
C ALA A 46 6.44 -0.47 6.48
N VAL A 47 5.41 0.31 6.13
CA VAL A 47 4.33 0.68 7.05
C VAL A 47 3.46 -0.53 7.41
N ALA A 48 3.22 -1.44 6.46
CA ALA A 48 2.45 -2.66 6.70
C ALA A 48 3.22 -3.76 7.44
N GLY A 49 4.51 -3.54 7.77
CA GLY A 49 5.35 -4.56 8.43
C GLY A 49 5.69 -5.77 7.54
N VAL A 50 5.53 -5.65 6.21
CA VAL A 50 5.72 -6.73 5.22
C VAL A 50 7.22 -6.96 4.91
N GLY A 51 8.14 -6.28 5.61
CA GLY A 51 9.57 -6.28 5.26
C GLY A 51 10.56 -6.15 6.42
N GLY A 52 10.18 -6.46 7.66
CA GLY A 52 11.10 -6.54 8.78
C GLY A 52 10.73 -5.64 9.96
N ALA A 53 10.47 -6.28 11.10
CA ALA A 53 10.77 -5.67 12.39
C ALA A 53 12.29 -5.47 12.49
N SER A 54 12.70 -4.29 12.90
CA SER A 54 13.93 -4.08 13.66
C SER A 54 13.52 -3.47 14.99
#